data_AF-A0A3L6PFW8-F1
#
_entry.id   AF-A0A3L6PFW8-F1
#
_cell.length_a   1.000
_cell.length_b   1.000
_cell.length_c   1.000
_cell.angle_alpha   90.00
_cell.angle_beta   90.00
_cell.angle_gamma   90.00
#
_symmetry.space_group_name_H-M   'P 1'
#
loop_
_entity.id
_entity.type
_entity.pdbx_description
1 polymer ?
#
loop_
_entity_poly.entity_id
_entity_poly.type
_entity_poly.pdbx_seq_one_letter_code
_entity_poly.pdbx_strand_id
1 'polypeptide(L)'
;MDDKAKDAAALPVTLAMDGKNLLPVLKGDTTPRIPAPFPAVLLVCLWSLVSAGLFTTFGAIFFKTDQTDCLTPIVNKSLWWSKCYELTGSNDLAARALLHGLTRGCVPQAALALLALLLAPRRRIARRALALATLAVNVTNHCILAWLAGLLFVGTSGDALGILLLVAIVGAYVFPAAVFALFFFVALVPGGDLVE
;
A
#
# COMPACT_ATOMS: atom_id res chain seq x y z
N MET A 1 77.26 -55.80 -27.03
CA MET A 1 77.95 -54.61 -26.51
C MET A 1 76.92 -53.81 -25.74
N ASP A 2 77.02 -53.95 -24.42
CA ASP A 2 76.65 -53.04 -23.32
C ASP A 2 75.23 -52.45 -23.29
N ASP A 3 74.34 -52.95 -22.43
CA ASP A 3 74.19 -52.64 -21.00
C ASP A 3 74.08 -51.15 -20.66
N LYS A 4 72.85 -50.68 -20.37
CA LYS A 4 72.52 -50.25 -19.02
C LYS A 4 71.02 -50.01 -18.81
N ALA A 5 70.50 -50.83 -17.90
CA ALA A 5 69.25 -50.64 -17.20
C ALA A 5 69.19 -49.29 -16.44
N LYS A 6 67.99 -48.72 -16.38
CA LYS A 6 67.47 -48.24 -15.09
C LYS A 6 65.96 -48.46 -15.05
N ASP A 7 65.59 -49.55 -14.40
CA ASP A 7 64.32 -49.76 -13.70
C ASP A 7 64.02 -48.53 -12.79
N ALA A 8 62.79 -48.26 -12.35
CA ALA A 8 61.73 -49.18 -12.00
C ALA A 8 60.41 -48.41 -11.83
N ALA A 9 59.31 -49.13 -12.07
CA ALA A 9 58.14 -49.27 -11.20
C ALA A 9 57.38 -48.00 -10.73
N ALA A 10 56.08 -48.01 -10.54
CA ALA A 10 54.95 -48.89 -10.83
C ALA A 10 53.74 -48.06 -10.38
N LEU A 11 52.60 -48.25 -11.04
CA LEU A 11 51.28 -47.79 -10.60
C LEU A 11 51.03 -48.21 -9.12
N PRO A 12 50.15 -47.51 -8.36
CA PRO A 12 48.74 -47.86 -8.52
C PRO A 12 47.76 -46.68 -8.41
N VAL A 13 46.67 -46.84 -9.16
CA VAL A 13 45.35 -46.30 -8.83
C VAL A 13 45.01 -46.74 -7.41
N THR A 14 44.94 -45.79 -6.48
CA THR A 14 44.26 -45.95 -5.20
C THR A 14 43.02 -45.06 -5.21
N LEU A 15 41.87 -45.71 -5.39
CA LEU A 15 40.58 -45.21 -4.95
C LEU A 15 40.66 -44.93 -3.45
N ALA A 16 40.65 -43.66 -3.07
CA ALA A 16 40.36 -43.22 -1.71
C ALA A 16 39.18 -42.24 -1.78
N MET A 17 37.98 -42.77 -1.61
CA MET A 17 36.87 -41.99 -1.08
C MET A 17 37.13 -41.76 0.40
N ASP A 18 37.23 -40.51 0.83
CA ASP A 18 36.55 -39.95 2.02
C ASP A 18 36.86 -38.44 2.13
N GLY A 19 35.93 -37.68 2.70
CA GLY A 19 36.26 -36.40 3.31
C GLY A 19 35.74 -35.16 2.59
N LYS A 20 34.42 -34.99 2.62
CA LYS A 20 33.71 -33.73 2.97
C LYS A 20 34.44 -32.42 2.61
N ASN A 21 33.82 -31.64 1.73
CA ASN A 21 34.02 -30.21 1.42
C ASN A 21 34.61 -29.91 0.03
N LEU A 22 33.85 -30.23 -1.01
CA LEU A 22 33.97 -29.54 -2.30
C LEU A 22 32.72 -28.69 -2.50
N LEU A 23 32.77 -27.45 -2.02
CA LEU A 23 31.84 -26.41 -2.43
C LEU A 23 32.06 -26.16 -3.93
N PRO A 24 31.02 -26.16 -4.77
CA PRO A 24 31.16 -25.65 -6.12
C PRO A 24 31.47 -24.15 -6.02
N VAL A 25 32.60 -23.75 -6.59
CA VAL A 25 32.97 -22.34 -6.79
C VAL A 25 31.83 -21.69 -7.57
N LEU A 26 31.04 -20.89 -6.85
CA LEU A 26 29.98 -20.06 -7.42
C LEU A 26 30.67 -19.09 -8.37
N LYS A 27 30.55 -19.35 -9.66
CA LYS A 27 30.94 -18.42 -10.72
C LYS A 27 30.21 -17.12 -10.44
N GLY A 28 30.98 -16.07 -10.15
CA GLY A 28 30.47 -14.74 -9.84
C GLY A 28 29.70 -14.20 -11.03
N ASP A 29 28.40 -14.39 -10.99
CA ASP A 29 27.46 -13.73 -11.88
C ASP A 29 27.27 -12.31 -11.33
N THR A 30 28.16 -11.41 -11.73
CA THR A 30 28.09 -9.98 -11.42
C THR A 30 27.03 -9.30 -12.28
N THR A 31 25.84 -9.89 -12.37
CA THR A 31 24.65 -9.18 -12.81
C THR A 31 24.18 -8.33 -11.63
N PRO A 32 23.98 -7.01 -11.80
CA PRO A 32 23.42 -6.18 -10.74
C PRO A 32 22.02 -6.72 -10.43
N ARG A 33 21.89 -7.44 -9.31
CA ARG A 33 20.60 -7.82 -8.76
C ARG A 33 19.88 -6.53 -8.41
N ILE A 34 19.03 -6.07 -9.32
CA ILE A 34 18.06 -5.01 -9.05
C ILE A 34 17.37 -5.41 -7.75
N PRO A 35 17.45 -4.59 -6.68
CA PRO A 35 16.87 -4.92 -5.39
C PRO A 35 15.42 -5.32 -5.60
N ALA A 36 15.06 -6.48 -5.05
CA ALA A 36 13.79 -7.14 -5.29
C ALA A 36 12.61 -6.15 -5.15
N PRO A 37 11.48 -6.37 -5.83
CA PRO A 37 10.22 -5.57 -5.78
C PRO A 37 9.52 -5.51 -4.41
N PHE A 38 10.25 -5.84 -3.34
CA PHE A 38 9.89 -5.72 -1.93
C PHE A 38 9.64 -4.30 -1.40
N PRO A 39 10.32 -3.22 -1.86
CA PRO A 39 10.05 -1.90 -1.29
C PRO A 39 8.68 -1.40 -1.73
N ALA A 40 8.23 -1.68 -2.95
CA ALA A 40 6.94 -1.22 -3.46
C ALA A 40 5.76 -1.78 -2.65
N VAL A 41 5.73 -3.09 -2.40
CA VAL A 41 4.67 -3.73 -1.59
C VAL A 41 4.65 -3.14 -0.18
N LEU A 42 5.81 -2.99 0.45
CA LEU A 42 5.92 -2.41 1.78
C LEU A 42 5.39 -0.97 1.81
N LEU A 43 5.83 -0.13 0.86
CA LEU A 43 5.41 1.27 0.74
C LEU A 43 3.90 1.40 0.51
N VAL A 44 3.32 0.60 -0.39
CA VAL A 44 1.87 0.56 -0.66
C VAL A 44 1.10 0.21 0.61
N CYS A 45 1.54 -0.83 1.33
CA CYS A 45 0.84 -1.29 2.52
C CYS A 45 0.93 -0.28 3.67
N LEU A 46 2.11 0.30 3.90
CA LEU A 46 2.29 1.35 4.90
C LEU A 46 1.48 2.59 4.58
N TRP A 47 1.52 3.06 3.33
CA TRP A 47 0.70 4.18 2.87
C TRP A 47 -0.79 3.89 3.07
N SER A 48 -1.23 2.70 2.68
CA SER A 48 -2.63 2.29 2.83
C SER A 48 -3.04 2.18 4.30
N LEU A 49 -2.17 1.75 5.21
CA LEU A 49 -2.46 1.74 6.64
C LEU A 49 -2.61 3.15 7.21
N VAL A 50 -1.73 4.07 6.82
CA VAL A 50 -1.82 5.49 7.21
C VAL A 50 -3.11 6.11 6.67
N SER A 51 -3.41 5.93 5.39
CA SER A 51 -4.66 6.42 4.78
C SER A 51 -5.90 5.83 5.46
N ALA A 52 -5.90 4.54 5.78
CA ALA A 52 -7.02 3.91 6.49
C ALA A 52 -7.25 4.55 7.87
N GLY A 53 -6.18 4.85 8.60
CA GLY A 53 -6.24 5.58 9.87
C GLY A 53 -6.80 7.00 9.70
N LEU A 54 -6.34 7.73 8.69
CA LEU A 54 -6.86 9.07 8.39
C LEU A 54 -8.36 9.04 8.05
N PHE A 55 -8.79 8.08 7.24
CA PHE A 55 -10.19 7.90 6.87
C PHE A 55 -11.07 7.51 8.07
N THR A 56 -10.60 6.65 8.98
CA THR A 56 -11.37 6.32 10.18
C THR A 56 -11.44 7.49 11.14
N THR A 57 -10.35 8.26 11.32
CA THR A 57 -10.38 9.49 12.13
C THR A 57 -11.33 10.52 11.52
N PHE A 58 -11.29 10.72 10.20
CA PHE A 58 -12.24 11.58 9.51
C PHE A 58 -13.68 11.11 9.73
N GLY A 59 -13.94 9.82 9.50
CA GLY A 59 -15.22 9.19 9.80
C GLY A 59 -15.71 9.47 11.22
N ALA A 60 -14.87 9.21 12.21
CA ALA A 60 -15.16 9.43 13.61
C ALA A 60 -15.43 10.91 13.94
N ILE A 61 -14.74 11.85 13.29
CA ILE A 61 -15.00 13.28 13.48
C ILE A 61 -16.40 13.63 13.01
N PHE A 62 -16.88 13.09 11.88
CA PHE A 62 -18.18 13.44 11.29
C PHE A 62 -19.34 12.52 11.71
N PHE A 63 -19.08 11.41 12.39
CA PHE A 63 -20.12 10.51 12.91
C PHE A 63 -20.83 11.11 14.12
N LYS A 64 -21.95 11.80 13.89
CA LYS A 64 -22.83 12.20 14.98
C LYS A 64 -24.05 11.28 15.07
N THR A 65 -24.25 10.70 16.24
CA THR A 65 -25.43 9.92 16.60
C THR A 65 -26.67 10.84 16.70
N ASP A 66 -27.56 10.70 15.73
CA ASP A 66 -29.02 10.60 15.90
C ASP A 66 -29.89 11.77 16.38
N GLN A 67 -29.48 13.05 16.35
CA GLN A 67 -30.43 14.09 16.79
C GLN A 67 -30.45 15.45 16.11
N THR A 68 -29.66 15.67 15.06
CA THR A 68 -29.71 16.95 14.32
C THR A 68 -29.50 16.69 12.83
N ASP A 69 -30.32 17.30 11.97
CA ASP A 69 -30.26 17.27 10.48
C ASP A 69 -28.99 17.91 9.89
N CYS A 70 -27.92 17.94 10.66
CA CYS A 70 -26.73 18.70 10.39
C CYS A 70 -25.49 17.81 10.60
N LEU A 71 -24.67 17.69 9.56
CA LEU A 71 -23.36 17.06 9.64
C LEU A 71 -22.44 18.02 10.40
N THR A 72 -22.25 17.76 11.70
CA THR A 72 -21.32 18.51 12.54
C THR A 72 -20.18 17.63 12.97
N PRO A 73 -18.94 18.15 12.96
CA PRO A 73 -17.85 17.45 13.62
C PRO A 73 -18.19 17.27 15.12
N ILE A 74 -17.88 16.11 15.72
CA ILE A 74 -18.11 15.80 17.15
C ILE A 74 -17.35 16.77 18.07
N VAL A 75 -16.35 17.47 17.55
CA VAL A 75 -15.49 18.34 18.33
C VAL A 75 -16.29 19.51 18.93
N ASN A 76 -15.98 19.83 20.19
CA ASN A 76 -16.69 20.80 21.02
C ASN A 76 -17.01 22.10 20.25
N LYS A 77 -18.20 22.67 20.45
CA LYS A 77 -18.73 23.86 19.73
C LYS A 77 -17.87 25.14 19.86
N SER A 78 -16.76 25.08 20.60
CA SER A 78 -15.81 26.16 20.79
C SER A 78 -14.76 26.27 19.67
N LEU A 79 -14.64 25.29 18.78
CA LEU A 79 -13.72 25.39 17.65
C LEU A 79 -14.37 26.11 16.48
N TRP A 80 -13.66 27.07 15.91
CA TRP A 80 -14.08 27.90 14.77
C TRP A 80 -14.50 27.11 13.51
N TRP A 81 -14.11 25.83 13.38
CA TRP A 81 -14.52 24.92 12.29
C TRP A 81 -15.75 24.03 12.62
N SER A 82 -16.38 24.21 13.78
CA SER A 82 -17.52 23.38 14.24
C SER A 82 -18.87 23.87 13.69
N LYS A 83 -18.86 24.58 12.56
CA LYS A 83 -20.10 25.07 11.94
C LYS A 83 -20.97 23.89 11.51
N CYS A 84 -22.27 24.13 11.58
CA CYS A 84 -23.25 23.21 11.04
C CYS A 84 -23.23 23.27 9.51
N TYR A 85 -22.92 22.15 8.86
CA TYR A 85 -23.06 22.03 7.41
C TYR A 85 -24.45 21.47 7.12
N GLU A 86 -25.32 22.35 6.62
CA GLU A 86 -26.71 22.02 6.32
C GLU A 86 -26.77 21.45 4.90
N LEU A 87 -26.72 20.12 4.79
CA LEU A 87 -26.99 19.43 3.53
C LEU A 87 -28.49 19.13 3.47
N THR A 88 -29.17 19.58 2.43
CA THR A 88 -30.62 19.37 2.28
C THR A 88 -30.93 18.13 1.45
N GLY A 89 -31.94 17.36 1.88
CA GLY A 89 -32.58 16.31 1.08
C GLY A 89 -31.63 15.18 0.64
N SER A 90 -31.50 14.97 -0.67
CA SER A 90 -30.70 13.88 -1.24
C SER A 90 -29.21 13.97 -0.91
N ASN A 91 -28.69 15.17 -0.64
CA ASN A 91 -27.26 15.37 -0.40
C ASN A 91 -26.83 14.91 0.99
N ASP A 92 -27.70 15.03 2.01
CA ASP A 92 -27.42 14.49 3.35
C ASP A 92 -27.38 12.96 3.34
N LEU A 93 -28.39 12.34 2.72
CA LEU A 93 -28.43 10.88 2.53
C LEU A 93 -27.18 10.37 1.79
N ALA A 94 -26.77 11.06 0.72
CA ALA A 94 -25.55 10.73 -0.01
C ALA A 94 -24.29 10.91 0.86
N ALA A 95 -24.16 12.00 1.60
CA ALA A 95 -23.02 12.25 2.47
C ALA A 95 -22.89 11.19 3.58
N ARG A 96 -24.01 10.81 4.22
CA ARG A 96 -24.03 9.73 5.22
C ARG A 96 -23.66 8.39 4.60
N ALA A 97 -24.21 8.07 3.43
CA ALA A 97 -23.88 6.84 2.72
C ALA A 97 -22.39 6.78 2.34
N LEU A 98 -21.82 7.90 1.88
CA LEU A 98 -20.38 8.01 1.59
C LEU A 98 -19.53 7.90 2.85
N LEU A 99 -19.93 8.51 3.97
CA LEU A 99 -19.22 8.40 5.25
C LEU A 99 -19.22 6.95 5.79
N HIS A 100 -20.37 6.27 5.70
CA HIS A 100 -20.48 4.85 6.00
C HIS A 100 -19.65 3.98 5.04
N GLY A 101 -19.65 4.30 3.75
CA GLY A 101 -18.83 3.63 2.74
C GLY A 101 -17.34 3.76 3.05
N LEU A 102 -16.89 4.98 3.35
CA LEU A 102 -15.49 5.28 3.67
C LEU A 102 -15.03 4.48 4.90
N THR A 103 -15.82 4.49 5.97
CA THR A 103 -15.46 3.81 7.22
C THR A 103 -15.53 2.30 7.12
N ARG A 104 -16.50 1.75 6.38
CA ARG A 104 -16.52 0.31 6.05
C ARG A 104 -15.34 -0.08 5.16
N GLY A 105 -14.92 0.79 4.25
CA GLY A 105 -13.80 0.57 3.34
C GLY A 105 -12.43 0.52 4.05
N CYS A 106 -12.28 1.13 5.21
CA CYS A 106 -11.02 1.11 5.97
C CYS A 106 -10.66 -0.28 6.51
N VAL A 107 -11.65 -1.08 6.91
CA VAL A 107 -11.44 -2.42 7.48
C VAL A 107 -10.79 -3.37 6.47
N PRO A 108 -11.36 -3.59 5.26
CA PRO A 108 -10.73 -4.44 4.26
C PRO A 108 -9.41 -3.83 3.75
N GLN A 109 -9.28 -2.50 3.67
CA GLN A 109 -8.02 -1.85 3.30
C GLN A 109 -6.88 -2.23 4.27
N ALA A 110 -7.10 -2.08 5.58
CA ALA A 110 -6.11 -2.42 6.59
C ALA A 110 -5.83 -3.93 6.63
N ALA A 111 -6.87 -4.76 6.51
CA ALA A 111 -6.73 -6.21 6.49
C ALA A 111 -5.88 -6.69 5.30
N LEU A 112 -6.16 -6.21 4.09
CA LEU A 112 -5.41 -6.57 2.89
C LEU A 112 -3.94 -6.11 2.97
N ALA A 113 -3.70 -4.91 3.50
CA ALA A 113 -2.35 -4.38 3.71
C ALA A 113 -1.55 -5.26 4.68
N LEU A 114 -2.14 -5.62 5.82
CA LEU A 114 -1.50 -6.49 6.82
C LEU A 114 -1.24 -7.88 6.25
N LEU A 115 -2.21 -8.46 5.54
CA LEU A 115 -2.02 -9.76 4.88
C LEU A 115 -0.84 -9.71 3.89
N ALA A 116 -0.77 -8.68 3.03
CA ALA A 116 0.32 -8.52 2.08
C ALA A 116 1.71 -8.40 2.75
N LEU A 117 1.77 -7.78 3.94
CA LEU A 117 2.99 -7.65 4.74
C LEU A 117 3.38 -8.96 5.45
N LEU A 118 2.41 -9.68 6.01
CA LEU A 118 2.62 -10.91 6.77
C LEU A 118 2.92 -12.13 5.88
N LEU A 119 2.53 -12.09 4.61
CA LEU A 119 2.78 -13.20 3.69
C LEU A 119 4.29 -13.46 3.52
N ALA A 120 4.66 -14.74 3.53
CA ALA A 120 6.03 -15.17 3.37
C ALA A 120 6.66 -14.64 2.06
N PRO A 121 7.96 -14.27 2.06
CA PRO A 121 8.66 -13.76 0.89
C PRO A 121 8.61 -14.67 -0.35
N ARG A 122 8.39 -15.97 -0.15
CA ARG A 122 8.28 -16.98 -1.22
C ARG A 122 6.96 -16.87 -1.99
N ARG A 123 5.92 -16.24 -1.45
CA ARG A 123 4.61 -16.04 -2.10
C ARG A 123 4.51 -14.68 -2.79
N ARG A 124 5.50 -14.34 -3.63
CA ARG A 124 5.64 -13.00 -4.24
C ARG A 124 4.41 -12.58 -5.05
N ILE A 125 3.84 -13.49 -5.84
CA ILE A 125 2.67 -13.22 -6.68
C ILE A 125 1.46 -12.87 -5.81
N ALA A 126 1.15 -13.69 -4.81
CA ALA A 126 0.04 -13.45 -3.89
C ALA A 126 0.22 -12.15 -3.10
N ARG A 127 1.44 -11.84 -2.65
CA ARG A 127 1.76 -10.56 -1.98
C ARG A 127 1.49 -9.35 -2.86
N ARG A 128 1.91 -9.41 -4.13
CA ARG A 128 1.65 -8.33 -5.10
C ARG A 128 0.17 -8.19 -5.40
N ALA A 129 -0.54 -9.30 -5.59
CA ALA A 129 -1.98 -9.28 -5.83
C ALA A 129 -2.72 -8.63 -4.65
N LEU A 130 -2.36 -8.97 -3.40
CA LEU A 130 -2.90 -8.33 -2.20
C LEU A 130 -2.52 -6.84 -2.13
N ALA A 131 -1.30 -6.46 -2.50
CA ALA A 131 -0.89 -5.06 -2.53
C ALA A 131 -1.68 -4.25 -3.59
N LEU A 132 -1.92 -4.82 -4.77
CA LEU A 132 -2.77 -4.22 -5.81
C LEU A 132 -4.22 -4.10 -5.35
N ALA A 133 -4.76 -5.14 -4.71
CA ALA A 133 -6.10 -5.10 -4.13
C ALA A 133 -6.20 -4.01 -3.04
N THR A 134 -5.20 -3.93 -2.16
CA THR A 134 -5.10 -2.88 -1.13
C THR A 134 -5.07 -1.50 -1.78
N LEU A 135 -4.26 -1.32 -2.82
CA LEU A 135 -4.15 -0.06 -3.56
C LEU A 135 -5.49 0.32 -4.21
N ALA A 136 -6.20 -0.63 -4.81
CA ALA A 136 -7.51 -0.39 -5.41
C ALA A 136 -8.57 0.06 -4.39
N VAL A 137 -8.62 -0.60 -3.23
CA VAL A 137 -9.50 -0.17 -2.12
C VAL A 137 -9.10 1.22 -1.63
N ASN A 138 -7.80 1.49 -1.49
CA ASN A 138 -7.31 2.81 -1.07
C ASN A 138 -7.72 3.91 -2.06
N VAL A 139 -7.58 3.69 -3.37
CA VAL A 139 -8.03 4.65 -4.41
C VAL A 139 -9.54 4.87 -4.32
N THR A 140 -10.31 3.81 -4.15
CA THR A 140 -11.77 3.90 -3.98
C THR A 140 -12.13 4.79 -2.80
N ASN A 141 -11.47 4.61 -1.67
CA ASN A 141 -11.70 5.42 -0.47
C ASN A 141 -11.28 6.90 -0.68
N HIS A 142 -10.21 7.17 -1.43
CA HIS A 142 -9.86 8.55 -1.82
C HIS A 142 -10.92 9.20 -2.70
N CYS A 143 -11.51 8.45 -3.65
CA CYS A 143 -12.60 8.94 -4.49
C CYS A 143 -13.86 9.24 -3.67
N ILE A 144 -14.22 8.35 -2.74
CA ILE A 144 -15.33 8.58 -1.80
C ILE A 144 -15.09 9.84 -0.96
N LEU A 145 -13.86 10.02 -0.43
CA LEU A 145 -13.50 11.22 0.33
C LEU A 145 -13.57 12.49 -0.52
N ALA A 146 -13.09 12.45 -1.77
CA ALA A 146 -13.15 13.59 -2.68
C ALA A 146 -14.59 14.01 -2.98
N TRP A 147 -15.48 13.03 -3.21
CA TRP A 147 -16.89 13.30 -3.42
C TRP A 147 -17.55 13.87 -2.16
N LEU A 148 -17.26 13.29 -0.99
CA LEU A 148 -17.76 13.79 0.28
C LEU A 148 -17.28 15.24 0.54
N ALA A 149 -16.02 15.54 0.26
CA ALA A 149 -15.48 16.91 0.36
C ALA A 149 -16.20 17.89 -0.58
N GLY A 150 -16.54 17.45 -1.80
CA GLY A 150 -17.36 18.22 -2.73
C GLY A 150 -18.76 18.51 -2.20
N LEU A 151 -19.43 17.52 -1.60
CA LEU A 151 -20.75 17.72 -0.98
C LEU A 151 -20.69 18.67 0.23
N LEU A 152 -19.67 18.54 1.08
CA LEU A 152 -19.44 19.44 2.19
C LEU A 152 -19.21 20.88 1.70
N PHE A 153 -18.40 21.05 0.65
CA PHE A 153 -18.17 22.35 0.03
C PHE A 153 -19.47 22.99 -0.48
N VAL A 154 -20.33 22.23 -1.16
CA VAL A 154 -21.64 22.73 -1.59
C VAL A 154 -22.50 23.12 -0.38
N GLY A 155 -22.52 22.30 0.67
CA GLY A 155 -23.26 22.58 1.91
C GLY A 155 -22.76 23.81 2.67
N THR A 156 -21.50 24.22 2.48
CA THR A 156 -20.93 25.43 3.08
C THR A 156 -21.33 26.73 2.35
N SER A 157 -22.03 26.63 1.22
CA SER A 157 -22.28 27.76 0.29
C SER A 157 -20.99 28.45 -0.19
N GLY A 158 -19.85 27.75 -0.16
CA GLY A 158 -18.55 28.32 -0.52
C GLY A 158 -18.01 29.33 0.48
N ASP A 159 -18.37 29.22 1.78
CA ASP A 159 -17.75 30.05 2.81
C ASP A 159 -16.24 29.76 2.93
N ALA A 160 -15.50 30.68 3.56
CA ALA A 160 -14.04 30.56 3.67
C ALA A 160 -13.59 29.24 4.32
N LEU A 161 -14.42 28.67 5.20
CA LEU A 161 -14.16 27.37 5.85
C LEU A 161 -14.37 26.21 4.88
N GLY A 162 -15.45 26.22 4.10
CA GLY A 162 -15.68 25.23 3.05
C GLY A 162 -14.60 25.25 1.98
N ILE A 163 -14.17 26.44 1.54
CA ILE A 163 -13.05 26.58 0.61
C ILE A 163 -11.77 26.01 1.24
N LEU A 164 -11.46 26.36 2.49
CA LEU A 164 -10.28 25.85 3.18
C LEU A 164 -10.32 24.32 3.31
N LEU A 165 -11.48 23.76 3.67
CA LEU A 165 -11.69 22.31 3.78
C LEU A 165 -11.51 21.62 2.42
N LEU A 166 -12.08 22.18 1.35
CA LEU A 166 -11.95 21.65 0.00
C LEU A 166 -10.48 21.70 -0.46
N VAL A 167 -9.79 22.81 -0.27
CA VAL A 167 -8.37 22.96 -0.65
C VAL A 167 -7.49 22.00 0.16
N ALA A 168 -7.72 21.88 1.47
CA ALA A 168 -6.94 20.98 2.32
C ALA A 168 -7.19 19.51 1.99
N ILE A 169 -8.46 19.09 1.86
CA ILE A 169 -8.80 17.68 1.61
C ILE A 169 -8.49 17.32 0.15
N VAL A 170 -9.02 18.06 -0.81
CA VAL A 170 -8.88 17.70 -2.23
C VAL A 170 -7.50 18.08 -2.77
N GLY A 171 -7.08 19.31 -2.52
CA GLY A 171 -5.81 19.83 -3.04
C GLY A 171 -4.57 19.30 -2.32
N ALA A 172 -4.55 19.34 -0.99
CA ALA A 172 -3.36 18.97 -0.22
C ALA A 172 -3.27 17.47 0.11
N TYR A 173 -4.37 16.72 0.06
CA TYR A 173 -4.37 15.29 0.39
C TYR A 173 -4.75 14.39 -0.80
N VAL A 174 -5.94 14.54 -1.39
CA VAL A 174 -6.41 13.65 -2.47
C VAL A 174 -5.50 13.74 -3.70
N PHE A 175 -5.08 14.94 -4.11
CA PHE A 175 -4.22 15.09 -5.28
C PHE A 175 -2.85 14.41 -5.09
N PRO A 176 -2.07 14.66 -4.02
CA PRO A 176 -0.85 13.89 -3.76
C PRO A 176 -1.10 12.39 -3.63
N ALA A 177 -2.20 11.98 -2.99
CA ALA A 177 -2.55 10.57 -2.86
C ALA A 177 -2.79 9.89 -4.22
N ALA A 178 -3.41 10.59 -5.18
CA ALA A 178 -3.59 10.10 -6.54
C ALA A 178 -2.24 9.93 -7.27
N VAL A 179 -1.32 10.89 -7.10
CA VAL A 179 0.04 10.80 -7.65
C VAL A 179 0.79 9.59 -7.06
N PHE A 180 0.73 9.41 -5.74
CA PHE A 180 1.31 8.24 -5.08
C PHE A 180 0.67 6.94 -5.54
N ALA A 181 -0.65 6.90 -5.70
CA ALA A 181 -1.34 5.70 -6.17
C ALA A 181 -0.89 5.30 -7.59
N LEU A 182 -0.74 6.27 -8.49
CA LEU A 182 -0.22 6.01 -9.83
C LEU A 182 1.23 5.51 -9.78
N PHE A 183 2.08 6.18 -8.99
CA PHE A 183 3.46 5.75 -8.79
C PHE A 183 3.55 4.31 -8.26
N PHE A 184 2.73 3.97 -7.26
CA PHE A 184 2.68 2.63 -6.69
C PHE A 184 2.13 1.59 -7.65
N PHE A 185 1.13 1.92 -8.45
CA PHE A 185 0.62 1.05 -9.49
C PHE A 185 1.73 0.71 -10.50
N VAL A 186 2.42 1.73 -11.00
CA VAL A 186 3.56 1.56 -11.91
C VAL A 186 4.72 0.82 -11.25
N ALA A 187 4.91 0.92 -9.94
CA ALA A 187 5.95 0.17 -9.22
C ALA A 187 5.57 -1.32 -9.00
N LEU A 188 4.28 -1.66 -8.95
CA LEU A 188 3.78 -3.01 -8.69
C LEU A 188 3.61 -3.85 -9.97
N VAL A 189 3.35 -3.22 -11.12
CA VAL A 189 3.07 -3.89 -12.41
C VAL A 189 4.30 -4.54 -13.09
N PRO A 190 5.52 -3.97 -13.13
CA PRO A 190 6.66 -4.48 -13.92
C PRO A 190 7.26 -5.81 -13.47
N GLY A 191 6.57 -6.56 -12.62
CA GLY A 191 7.06 -7.82 -12.07
C GLY A 191 6.62 -9.09 -12.81
N GLY A 192 5.99 -8.96 -13.98
CA GLY A 192 5.38 -10.07 -14.73
C GLY A 192 6.27 -10.74 -15.79
N ASP A 193 7.27 -10.05 -16.35
CA ASP A 193 7.94 -10.50 -17.58
C ASP A 193 9.44 -10.81 -17.45
N LEU A 194 9.92 -11.22 -16.27
CA LEU A 194 11.30 -11.70 -16.16
C LEU A 194 11.36 -12.95 -15.26
N VAL A 195 11.61 -14.08 -15.93
CA VAL A 195 12.00 -15.42 -15.45
C VAL A 195 10.83 -16.40 -15.27
N GLU A 196 10.55 -17.13 -16.35
CA GLU A 196 10.11 -18.55 -16.33
C GLU A 196 11.10 -19.43 -15.54
#